data_AF-A0A4Q8QLQ9-F1
#
_entry.id   AF-A0A4Q8QLQ9-F1
#
_cell.length_a   1.000
_cell.length_b   1.000
_cell.length_c   1.000
_cell.angle_alpha   90.00
_cell.angle_beta   90.00
_cell.angle_gamma   90.00
#
_symmetry.space_group_name_H-M   'P 1'
#
loop_
_entity.id
_entity.type
_entity.pdbx_description
1 polymer ?
#
loop_
_entity_poly.entity_id
_entity_poly.type
_entity_poly.pdbx_seq_one_letter_code
_entity_poly.pdbx_strand_id
1 'polypeptide(L)'
;MTNGYALRTRVGLDAIGEHLKGMTPVQLDTLRGRLRVGVHSDVEVTDAEGSHRPRVSQVFCSALPINYSRVPSAHWKPFASLVLEAAYEATLLAAVLNKQRGMSNVVLLTHLGGGALRNEDGWIEQVMRYRLMEREVTDPLAIRLLQDIVAEMEANLRQSGE
;
A
#
# COMPACT_ATOMS: atom_id res chain seq x y z
N MET A 1 -5.66 2.50 21.51
CA MET A 1 -4.32 2.56 20.88
C MET A 1 -3.31 2.61 22.00
N THR A 2 -2.18 1.92 21.86
CA THR A 2 -1.08 1.97 22.84
C THR A 2 0.21 2.15 22.06
N ASN A 3 0.97 3.23 22.33
CA ASN A 3 2.20 3.58 21.60
C ASN A 3 2.04 3.60 20.07
N GLY A 4 0.92 4.11 19.56
CA GLY A 4 0.63 4.14 18.12
C GLY A 4 0.13 2.81 17.53
N TYR A 5 -0.01 1.74 18.33
CA TYR A 5 -0.51 0.45 17.87
C TYR A 5 -1.99 0.23 18.15
N ALA A 6 -2.71 -0.26 17.13
CA ALA A 6 -4.10 -0.68 17.22
C ALA A 6 -4.23 -2.08 17.83
N LEU A 7 -4.00 -2.20 19.13
CA LEU A 7 -4.12 -3.46 19.86
C LEU A 7 -5.60 -3.79 20.15
N ARG A 8 -6.22 -4.53 19.23
CA ARG A 8 -7.64 -4.90 19.30
C ARG A 8 -7.85 -6.30 19.88
N THR A 9 -9.01 -6.50 20.50
CA THR A 9 -9.49 -7.82 20.92
C THR A 9 -10.05 -8.58 19.72
N ARG A 10 -10.15 -9.90 19.84
CA ARG A 10 -10.80 -10.74 18.82
C ARG A 10 -12.21 -10.26 18.50
N VAL A 11 -13.04 -10.02 19.53
CA VAL A 11 -14.41 -9.52 19.37
C VAL A 11 -14.45 -8.21 18.59
N GLY A 12 -13.51 -7.29 18.85
CA GLY A 12 -13.43 -6.04 18.11
C GLY A 12 -13.03 -6.23 16.64
N LEU A 13 -12.10 -7.14 16.35
CA LEU A 13 -11.69 -7.45 14.98
C LEU A 13 -12.80 -8.15 14.20
N ASP A 14 -13.52 -9.07 14.83
CA ASP A 14 -14.67 -9.75 14.25
C ASP A 14 -15.78 -8.74 13.92
N ALA A 15 -16.08 -7.81 14.83
CA ALA A 15 -17.04 -6.74 14.58
C ALA A 15 -16.63 -5.82 13.41
N ILE A 16 -15.33 -5.49 13.30
CA ILE A 16 -14.81 -4.74 12.15
C ILE A 16 -14.99 -5.56 10.87
N GLY A 17 -14.62 -6.84 10.88
CA GLY A 17 -14.75 -7.73 9.75
C GLY A 17 -16.19 -7.83 9.24
N GLU A 18 -17.16 -8.04 10.14
CA GLU A 18 -18.59 -8.08 9.78
C GLU A 18 -19.09 -6.74 9.26
N HIS A 19 -18.66 -5.63 9.85
CA HIS A 19 -19.03 -4.31 9.36
C HIS A 19 -18.51 -4.06 7.94
N LEU A 20 -17.26 -4.43 7.64
CA LEU A 20 -16.66 -4.29 6.31
C LEU A 20 -17.35 -5.19 5.27
N LYS A 21 -17.72 -6.43 5.64
CA LYS A 21 -18.47 -7.34 4.74
C LYS A 21 -19.84 -6.80 4.36
N GLY A 22 -20.49 -6.05 5.26
CA GLY A 22 -21.80 -5.45 5.02
C GLY A 22 -21.78 -4.17 4.17
N MET A 23 -20.61 -3.63 3.83
CA MET A 23 -20.49 -2.42 3.03
C MET A 23 -20.60 -2.69 1.53
N THR A 24 -21.18 -1.73 0.81
CA THR A 24 -21.13 -1.71 -0.65
C THR A 24 -19.73 -1.33 -1.14
N PRO A 25 -19.37 -1.64 -2.40
CA PRO A 25 -18.08 -1.23 -2.97
C PRO A 25 -17.81 0.28 -2.86
N VAL A 26 -18.83 1.12 -3.07
CA VAL A 26 -18.72 2.59 -2.96
C VAL A 26 -18.45 3.03 -1.51
N GLN A 27 -19.07 2.36 -0.53
CA GLN A 27 -18.82 2.64 0.89
C GLN A 27 -17.41 2.22 1.31
N LEU A 28 -16.94 1.06 0.84
CA LEU A 28 -15.57 0.60 1.06
C LEU A 28 -14.55 1.56 0.45
N ASP A 29 -14.78 2.03 -0.77
CA ASP A 29 -13.92 3.02 -1.43
C ASP A 29 -13.88 4.35 -0.66
N THR A 30 -15.06 4.83 -0.26
CA THR A 30 -15.18 6.02 0.58
C THR A 30 -14.42 5.85 1.91
N LEU A 31 -14.47 4.67 2.52
CA LEU A 31 -13.76 4.38 3.76
C LEU A 31 -12.24 4.33 3.56
N ARG A 32 -11.76 3.69 2.49
CA ARG A 32 -10.34 3.68 2.11
C ARG A 32 -9.80 5.10 1.92
N GLY A 33 -10.57 5.96 1.25
CA GLY A 33 -10.22 7.36 1.03
C GLY A 33 -10.09 8.22 2.30
N ARG A 34 -10.49 7.70 3.48
CA ARG A 34 -10.26 8.38 4.77
C ARG A 34 -8.85 8.14 5.33
N LEU A 35 -8.14 7.12 4.87
CA LEU A 35 -6.76 6.88 5.29
C LEU A 35 -5.88 8.05 4.83
N ARG A 36 -4.95 8.48 5.70
CA ARG A 36 -3.94 9.48 5.37
C ARG A 36 -2.55 8.85 5.47
N VAL A 37 -1.68 9.24 4.55
CA VAL A 37 -0.26 8.86 4.51
C VAL A 37 0.59 10.12 4.57
N GLY A 38 1.82 10.01 5.07
CA GLY A 38 2.80 11.10 4.99
C GLY A 38 3.49 11.09 3.65
N VAL A 39 3.62 12.23 2.97
CA VAL A 39 4.34 12.33 1.69
C VAL A 39 5.47 13.33 1.84
N HIS A 40 6.70 12.88 1.61
CA HIS A 40 7.88 13.74 1.55
C HIS A 40 8.37 13.76 0.10
N SER A 41 8.30 14.91 -0.56
CA SER A 41 8.67 15.04 -1.97
C SER A 41 10.08 15.58 -2.14
N ASP A 42 10.73 15.16 -3.24
CA ASP A 42 11.99 15.73 -3.72
C ASP A 42 13.14 15.71 -2.69
N VAL A 43 13.17 14.67 -1.85
CA VAL A 43 14.16 14.47 -0.80
C VAL A 43 15.47 13.96 -1.41
N GLU A 44 16.58 14.61 -1.09
CA GLU A 44 17.91 14.19 -1.54
C GLU A 44 18.37 12.92 -0.81
N VAL A 45 18.90 11.94 -1.56
CA VAL A 45 19.54 10.76 -0.99
C VAL A 45 20.98 11.10 -0.61
N THR A 46 21.23 11.23 0.70
CA THR A 46 22.54 11.66 1.22
C THR A 46 23.64 10.61 1.14
N ASP A 47 23.26 9.34 1.07
CA ASP A 47 24.19 8.21 0.99
C ASP A 47 24.72 7.98 -0.44
N ALA A 48 24.21 8.72 -1.43
CA ALA A 48 24.72 8.69 -2.79
C ALA A 48 25.96 9.58 -2.94
N GLU A 49 26.98 9.06 -3.63
CA GLU A 49 28.21 9.78 -3.95
C GLU A 49 28.01 10.82 -5.07
N GLY A 50 28.89 11.82 -5.12
CA GLY A 50 28.93 12.84 -6.17
C GLY A 50 28.12 14.12 -5.88
N SER A 51 28.27 15.11 -6.76
CA SER A 51 27.64 16.43 -6.62
C SER A 51 26.17 16.48 -7.08
N HIS A 52 25.70 15.43 -7.75
CA HIS A 52 24.34 15.31 -8.27
C HIS A 52 23.66 14.10 -7.63
N ARG A 53 23.24 14.28 -6.37
CA ARG A 53 22.53 13.23 -5.64
C ARG A 53 21.10 13.05 -6.19
N PRO A 54 20.61 11.80 -6.28
CA PRO A 54 19.25 11.55 -6.71
C PRO A 54 18.27 12.12 -5.70
N ARG A 55 17.12 12.57 -6.21
CA ARG A 55 15.98 12.98 -5.40
C ARG A 55 14.89 11.92 -5.49
N VAL A 56 14.27 11.65 -4.36
CA VAL A 56 13.19 10.66 -4.23
C VAL A 56 11.99 11.29 -3.53
N SER A 57 10.80 10.82 -3.90
CA SER A 57 9.57 11.09 -3.15
C SER A 57 9.22 9.85 -2.35
N GLN A 58 9.01 10.00 -1.04
CA GLN A 58 8.73 8.90 -0.11
C GLN A 58 7.30 9.01 0.42
N VAL A 59 6.61 7.88 0.49
CA VAL A 59 5.27 7.77 1.07
C VAL A 59 5.34 6.93 2.33
N PHE A 60 5.14 7.57 3.48
CA PHE A 60 5.15 6.95 4.79
C PHE A 60 3.75 6.46 5.15
N CYS A 61 3.58 5.14 5.09
CA CYS A 61 2.33 4.45 5.38
C CYS A 61 2.39 3.71 6.72
N SER A 62 1.21 3.53 7.34
CA SER A 62 1.05 2.64 8.50
C SER A 62 0.48 1.29 8.09
N ALA A 63 0.79 0.24 8.85
CA ALA A 63 0.17 -1.08 8.73
C ALA A 63 -0.25 -1.61 10.10
N LEU A 64 -1.12 -2.63 10.12
CA LEU A 64 -1.64 -3.17 11.37
C LEU A 64 -0.61 -4.05 12.10
N PRO A 65 -0.54 -3.96 13.44
CA PRO A 65 0.49 -4.64 14.25
C PRO A 65 0.09 -6.06 14.64
N ILE A 66 -0.02 -6.95 13.65
CA ILE A 66 -0.50 -8.33 13.85
C ILE A 66 0.39 -9.09 14.84
N ASN A 67 1.71 -8.96 14.70
CA ASN A 67 2.69 -9.63 15.57
C ASN A 67 2.63 -9.21 17.05
N TYR A 68 1.97 -8.10 17.36
CA TYR A 68 1.89 -7.56 18.74
C TYR A 68 0.58 -7.95 19.43
N SER A 69 -0.15 -8.90 18.85
CA SER A 69 -1.38 -9.44 19.39
C SER A 69 -1.30 -10.96 19.56
N ARG A 70 -2.08 -11.49 20.50
CA ARG A 70 -2.31 -12.94 20.64
C ARG A 70 -3.49 -13.44 19.79
N VAL A 71 -4.19 -12.54 19.10
CA VAL A 71 -5.31 -12.91 18.25
C VAL A 71 -4.78 -13.48 16.92
N PRO A 72 -5.27 -14.65 16.45
CA PRO A 72 -4.85 -15.24 15.19
C PRO A 72 -4.98 -14.28 13.99
N SER A 73 -4.03 -14.33 13.06
CA SER A 73 -3.94 -13.44 11.90
C SER A 73 -5.22 -13.41 11.07
N ALA A 74 -5.92 -14.53 10.93
CA ALA A 74 -7.17 -14.62 10.18
C ALA A 74 -8.24 -13.58 10.60
N HIS A 75 -8.30 -13.21 11.88
CA HIS A 75 -9.22 -12.18 12.38
C HIS A 75 -8.81 -10.75 11.97
N TRP A 76 -7.52 -10.54 11.71
CA TRP A 76 -6.98 -9.26 11.26
C TRP A 76 -7.19 -9.02 9.78
N LYS A 77 -7.27 -10.09 8.97
CA LYS A 77 -7.26 -10.02 7.51
C LYS A 77 -8.17 -8.93 6.93
N PRO A 78 -9.48 -8.83 7.29
CA PRO A 78 -10.35 -7.81 6.70
C PRO A 78 -9.86 -6.38 6.97
N PHE A 79 -9.41 -6.11 8.20
CA PHE A 79 -8.95 -4.77 8.58
C PHE A 79 -7.56 -4.48 8.00
N ALA A 80 -6.67 -5.46 7.99
CA ALA A 80 -5.34 -5.34 7.41
C ALA A 80 -5.42 -5.07 5.90
N SER A 81 -6.24 -5.82 5.17
CA SER A 81 -6.47 -5.61 3.75
C SER A 81 -6.97 -4.20 3.46
N LEU A 82 -7.97 -3.69 4.19
CA LEU A 82 -8.47 -2.32 4.01
C LEU A 82 -7.36 -1.26 4.16
N VAL A 83 -6.52 -1.39 5.20
CA VAL A 83 -5.43 -0.43 5.46
C VAL A 83 -4.35 -0.54 4.38
N LEU A 84 -3.96 -1.75 3.99
CA LEU A 84 -2.99 -1.98 2.92
C LEU A 84 -3.50 -1.44 1.59
N GLU A 85 -4.77 -1.70 1.24
CA GLU A 85 -5.41 -1.23 0.02
C GLU A 85 -5.34 0.29 -0.10
N ALA A 86 -5.78 0.99 0.96
CA ALA A 86 -5.76 2.44 1.00
C ALA A 86 -4.32 3.01 0.97
N ALA A 87 -3.36 2.33 1.62
CA ALA A 87 -1.97 2.75 1.64
C ALA A 87 -1.30 2.61 0.27
N TYR A 88 -1.46 1.46 -0.40
CA TYR A 88 -0.91 1.26 -1.75
C TYR A 88 -1.57 2.19 -2.77
N GLU A 89 -2.89 2.38 -2.67
CA GLU A 89 -3.60 3.33 -3.51
C GLU A 89 -3.07 4.76 -3.35
N ALA A 90 -2.91 5.22 -2.10
CA ALA A 90 -2.37 6.55 -1.82
C ALA A 90 -0.95 6.71 -2.38
N THR A 91 -0.11 5.67 -2.32
CA THR A 91 1.24 5.66 -2.91
C THR A 91 1.19 5.81 -4.43
N LEU A 92 0.31 5.07 -5.10
CA LEU A 92 0.16 5.15 -6.56
C LEU A 92 -0.38 6.52 -6.99
N LEU A 93 -1.34 7.09 -6.25
CA LEU A 93 -1.83 8.45 -6.50
C LEU A 93 -0.73 9.50 -6.29
N ALA A 94 0.09 9.35 -5.25
CA ALA A 94 1.24 10.23 -5.04
C ALA A 94 2.24 10.17 -6.21
N ALA A 95 2.45 8.98 -6.79
CA ALA A 95 3.29 8.82 -7.98
C ALA A 95 2.70 9.48 -9.23
N VAL A 96 1.38 9.39 -9.43
CA VAL A 96 0.69 10.11 -10.52
C VAL A 96 0.90 11.62 -10.37
N LEU A 97 0.71 12.16 -9.17
CA LEU A 97 0.95 13.57 -8.88
C LEU A 97 2.43 13.95 -9.09
N ASN A 98 3.37 13.08 -8.72
CA ASN A 98 4.80 13.28 -8.95
C ASN A 98 5.12 13.38 -10.45
N LYS A 99 4.57 12.48 -11.27
CA LYS A 99 4.71 12.50 -12.73
C LYS A 99 4.09 13.75 -13.35
N GLN A 100 2.91 14.18 -12.88
CA GLN A 100 2.25 15.40 -13.37
C GLN A 100 3.08 16.66 -13.11
N ARG A 101 3.96 16.64 -12.10
CA ARG A 101 4.94 17.70 -11.82
C ARG A 101 6.18 17.64 -12.73
N GLY A 102 6.25 16.69 -13.66
CA GLY A 102 7.42 16.47 -14.53
C GLY A 102 8.55 15.67 -13.87
N MET A 103 8.29 15.04 -12.71
CA MET A 103 9.26 14.21 -12.01
C MET A 103 9.13 12.74 -12.43
N SER A 104 9.96 11.87 -11.83
CA SER A 104 9.96 10.43 -12.12
C SER A 104 8.56 9.81 -11.96
N ASN A 105 8.28 8.85 -12.84
CA ASN A 105 7.10 8.01 -12.80
C ASN A 105 7.39 6.59 -12.23
N VAL A 106 8.65 6.29 -11.89
CA VAL A 106 9.03 4.99 -11.33
C VAL A 106 8.57 4.90 -9.88
N VAL A 107 7.88 3.80 -9.55
CA VAL A 107 7.39 3.52 -8.20
C VAL A 107 8.01 2.24 -7.68
N LEU A 108 8.63 2.32 -6.50
CA LEU A 108 9.16 1.17 -5.79
C LEU A 108 8.23 0.86 -4.62
N LEU A 109 7.62 -0.33 -4.64
CA LEU A 109 6.71 -0.79 -3.59
C LEU A 109 7.44 -1.74 -2.64
N THR A 110 7.30 -1.51 -1.35
CA THR A 110 7.78 -2.41 -0.30
C THR A 110 6.66 -3.30 0.19
N HIS A 111 6.97 -4.47 0.76
CA HIS A 111 6.00 -5.27 1.52
C HIS A 111 5.59 -4.56 2.82
N LEU A 112 4.70 -3.58 2.71
CA LEU A 112 4.26 -2.73 3.82
C LEU A 112 3.70 -3.60 4.96
N GLY A 113 4.36 -3.54 6.11
CA GLY A 113 3.97 -4.32 7.29
C GLY A 113 4.33 -5.82 7.25
N GLY A 114 5.00 -6.32 6.20
CA GLY A 114 5.42 -7.72 6.09
C GLY A 114 6.56 -8.11 7.06
N GLY A 115 7.35 -7.12 7.51
CA GLY A 115 8.42 -7.30 8.50
C GLY A 115 7.91 -7.48 9.94
N ALA A 116 8.34 -6.59 10.84
CA ALA A 116 8.06 -6.69 12.28
C ALA A 116 6.56 -6.77 12.64
N LEU A 117 5.68 -6.20 11.80
CA LEU A 117 4.23 -6.19 12.02
C LEU A 117 3.53 -7.49 11.56
N ARG A 118 4.19 -8.32 10.74
CA ARG A 118 3.72 -9.63 10.26
C ARG A 118 2.36 -9.61 9.53
N ASN A 119 2.16 -8.65 8.62
CA ASN A 119 1.09 -8.77 7.63
C ASN A 119 1.48 -9.86 6.63
N GLU A 120 0.58 -10.80 6.35
CA GLU A 120 0.90 -11.97 5.51
C GLU A 120 1.22 -11.52 4.07
N ASP A 121 2.30 -12.04 3.49
CA ASP A 121 2.76 -11.68 2.14
C ASP A 121 1.66 -11.90 1.10
N GLY A 122 0.91 -13.02 1.20
CA GLY A 122 -0.20 -13.30 0.31
C GLY A 122 -1.29 -12.21 0.31
N TRP A 123 -1.53 -11.53 1.45
CA TRP A 123 -2.49 -10.42 1.49
C TRP A 123 -1.90 -9.16 0.87
N ILE A 124 -0.63 -8.89 1.16
CA ILE A 124 0.10 -7.74 0.62
C ILE A 124 0.13 -7.79 -0.90
N GLU A 125 0.59 -8.91 -1.46
CA GLU A 125 0.70 -9.09 -2.91
C GLU A 125 -0.67 -9.10 -3.60
N GLN A 126 -1.68 -9.75 -3.00
CA GLN A 126 -3.04 -9.74 -3.53
C GLN A 126 -3.57 -8.30 -3.64
N VAL A 127 -3.35 -7.49 -2.60
CA VAL A 127 -3.77 -6.09 -2.60
C VAL A 127 -3.00 -5.26 -3.63
N MET A 128 -1.69 -5.43 -3.74
CA MET A 128 -0.89 -4.75 -4.77
C MET A 128 -1.44 -5.08 -6.17
N ARG A 129 -1.61 -6.37 -6.50
CA ARG A 129 -2.16 -6.83 -7.78
C ARG A 129 -3.53 -6.21 -8.06
N TYR A 130 -4.45 -6.29 -7.10
CA TYR A 130 -5.80 -5.76 -7.24
C TYR A 130 -5.82 -4.25 -7.48
N ARG A 131 -5.03 -3.47 -6.73
CA ARG A 131 -5.00 -2.01 -6.83
C ARG A 131 -4.40 -1.52 -8.15
N LEU A 132 -3.41 -2.25 -8.66
CA LEU A 132 -2.86 -1.99 -9.98
C LEU A 132 -3.94 -2.23 -11.07
N MET A 133 -4.70 -3.32 -10.97
CA MET A 133 -5.77 -3.68 -11.94
C MET A 133 -7.02 -2.78 -11.86
N GLU A 134 -7.54 -2.46 -10.67
CA GLU A 134 -8.80 -1.67 -10.54
C GLU A 134 -8.65 -0.24 -11.09
N ARG A 135 -7.45 0.32 -10.99
CA ARG A 135 -7.13 1.65 -11.53
C ARG A 135 -6.85 1.63 -13.04
N GLU A 136 -6.72 0.46 -13.67
CA GLU A 136 -6.72 0.32 -15.13
C GLU A 136 -8.03 0.81 -15.79
N VAL A 137 -9.05 1.16 -15.01
CA VAL A 137 -10.41 1.44 -15.51
C VAL A 137 -10.83 2.92 -15.42
N THR A 138 -10.13 3.78 -14.66
CA THR A 138 -10.69 5.12 -14.28
C THR A 138 -9.88 6.37 -14.64
N ASP A 139 -8.59 6.30 -15.02
CA ASP A 139 -7.80 7.46 -15.48
C ASP A 139 -6.77 7.07 -16.56
N PRO A 140 -6.92 7.46 -17.83
CA PRO A 140 -6.04 7.04 -18.94
C PRO A 140 -4.53 7.23 -18.72
N LEU A 141 -4.11 8.22 -17.95
CA LEU A 141 -2.70 8.48 -17.68
C LEU A 141 -2.15 7.63 -16.53
N ALA A 142 -2.99 7.37 -15.51
CA ALA A 142 -2.69 6.43 -14.44
C ALA A 142 -2.70 4.99 -14.95
N ILE A 143 -3.61 4.65 -15.88
CA ILE A 143 -3.72 3.35 -16.54
C ILE A 143 -2.40 2.97 -17.20
N ARG A 144 -1.87 3.82 -18.08
CA ARG A 144 -0.59 3.53 -18.76
C ARG A 144 0.56 3.37 -17.78
N LEU A 145 0.59 4.19 -16.74
CA LEU A 145 1.66 4.10 -15.74
C LEU A 145 1.59 2.81 -14.92
N LEU A 146 0.38 2.41 -14.51
CA LEU A 146 0.16 1.19 -13.77
C LEU A 146 0.41 -0.05 -14.63
N GLN A 147 0.03 0.01 -15.92
CA GLN A 147 0.35 -1.03 -16.90
C GLN A 147 1.85 -1.23 -17.07
N ASP A 148 2.61 -0.14 -17.21
CA ASP A 148 4.07 -0.20 -17.33
C ASP A 148 4.69 -0.81 -16.05
N ILE A 149 4.22 -0.40 -14.87
CA ILE A 149 4.69 -0.93 -13.58
C ILE A 149 4.33 -2.41 -13.40
N VAL A 150 3.10 -2.83 -13.72
CA VAL A 150 2.65 -4.23 -13.61
C VAL A 150 3.46 -5.12 -14.55
N ALA A 151 3.63 -4.71 -15.81
CA ALA A 151 4.36 -5.48 -16.80
C ALA A 151 5.82 -5.71 -16.38
N GLU A 152 6.48 -4.69 -15.81
CA GLU A 152 7.84 -4.79 -15.30
C GLU A 152 7.93 -5.71 -14.08
N MET A 153 6.98 -5.62 -13.15
CA MET A 153 6.90 -6.52 -11.98
C MET A 153 6.68 -7.98 -12.39
N GLU A 154 5.79 -8.25 -13.34
CA GLU A 154 5.55 -9.60 -13.84
C GLU A 154 6.78 -10.18 -14.55
N ALA A 155 7.51 -9.35 -15.30
CA ALA A 155 8.75 -9.76 -15.94
C ALA A 155 9.82 -10.15 -14.91
N ASN A 156 9.97 -9.35 -13.85
CA ASN A 156 10.94 -9.62 -12.77
C ASN A 156 10.59 -10.87 -11.95
N LEU A 157 9.29 -11.11 -11.70
CA LEU A 157 8.83 -12.33 -11.01
C LEU A 157 9.09 -13.60 -11.83
N ARG A 158 8.95 -13.54 -13.16
CA ARG A 158 9.30 -14.67 -14.04
C ARG A 158 10.80 -14.97 -14.04
N GLN A 159 11.64 -13.95 -13.88
CA GLN A 159 13.10 -14.10 -13.79
C GLN A 159 13.58 -14.60 -12.42
N SER A 160 12.78 -14.44 -11.36
CA SER A 160 13.13 -14.83 -9.99
C SER A 160 12.66 -16.25 -9.61
N GLY A 161 11.94 -16.92 -10.51
CA GLY A 161 11.38 -18.26 -10.33
C GLY A 161 12.11 -19.37 -11.09
N GLU A 162 13.22 -19.05 -11.76
CA GLU A 162 14.20 -19.99 -12.34
C GLU A 162 15.43 -20.12 -11.43
#